data_AF-A0A357B265-F1
#
_entry.id   AF-A0A357B265-F1
#
_cell.length_a   1.000
_cell.length_b   1.000
_cell.length_c   1.000
_cell.angle_alpha   90.00
_cell.angle_beta   90.00
_cell.angle_gamma   90.00
#
_symmetry.space_group_name_H-M   'P 1'
#
loop_
_entity.id
_entity.type
_entity.pdbx_description
1 polymer ?
#
loop_
_entity_poly.entity_id
_entity_poly.type
_entity_poly.pdbx_seq_one_letter_code
_entity_poly.pdbx_strand_id
1 'polypeptide(L)' 'MYRPLADEIRPSDLSQVVGQTHILGSGGILRRIIESGEIPNMVFYGPSG' A
#
# COMPACT_ATOMS: atom_id res chain seq x y z
N MET A 1 2.93 8.68 25.25
CA MET A 1 1.98 8.99 24.16
C MET A 1 1.38 7.67 23.72
N TYR A 2 0.04 7.52 23.74
CA TYR A 2 -0.62 6.26 23.39
C TYR A 2 -0.52 6.05 21.86
N ARG A 3 -0.03 4.87 21.43
CA ARG A 3 0.00 4.45 20.02
C ARG A 3 -0.96 3.27 19.86
N PRO A 4 -2.00 3.36 19.02
CA PRO A 4 -2.91 2.25 18.77
C PRO A 4 -2.21 1.09 18.07
N LEU A 5 -2.68 -0.15 18.31
CA LEU A 5 -2.13 -1.35 17.66
C LEU A 5 -2.09 -1.23 16.13
N ALA A 6 -3.13 -0.63 15.52
CA ALA A 6 -3.19 -0.42 14.08
C ALA A 6 -2.00 0.39 13.54
N ASP A 7 -1.50 1.36 14.32
CA ASP A 7 -0.31 2.13 13.95
C ASP A 7 0.98 1.37 14.24
N GLU A 8 0.98 0.41 15.16
CA GLU A 8 2.14 -0.46 15.45
C GLU A 8 2.33 -1.53 14.38
N ILE A 9 1.24 -2.09 13.84
CA ILE A 9 1.28 -3.15 12.83
C ILE A 9 1.25 -2.63 11.39
N ARG A 10 1.22 -1.31 11.19
CA ARG A 10 1.16 -0.70 9.86
C ARG A 10 2.35 -1.18 9.02
N PRO A 11 2.12 -1.76 7.83
CA PRO A 11 3.18 -2.21 6.93
C PRO A 11 4.19 -1.10 6.62
N SER A 12 5.47 -1.45 6.63
CA SER A 12 6.59 -0.57 6.24
C SER A 12 7.06 -0.80 4.81
N ASP A 13 6.66 -1.93 4.21
CA ASP A 13 6.96 -2.31 2.83
C ASP A 13 5.74 -2.90 2.13
N LEU A 14 5.65 -2.75 0.80
CA LEU A 14 4.53 -3.26 0.01
C LEU A 14 4.38 -4.79 0.08
N SER A 15 5.48 -5.53 0.29
CA SER A 15 5.43 -7.00 0.46
C SER A 15 4.76 -7.45 1.76
N GLN A 16 4.65 -6.56 2.74
CA GLN A 16 3.99 -6.82 4.02
C GLN A 16 2.48 -6.54 3.96
N VAL A 17 1.99 -5.90 2.90
CA VAL A 17 0.56 -5.62 2.74
C VAL A 17 -0.18 -6.92 2.42
N VAL A 18 -1.20 -7.22 3.21
CA VAL A 18 -2.03 -8.41 3.02
C VAL A 18 -3.18 -8.06 2.07
N GLY A 19 -3.29 -8.81 0.97
CA GLY A 19 -4.34 -8.62 -0.04
C GLY A 19 -3.94 -7.64 -1.13
N GLN A 20 -4.93 -7.19 -1.92
CA GLN A 20 -4.73 -6.28 -3.06
C GLN A 20 -3.65 -6.74 -4.06
N THR A 21 -3.43 -8.05 -4.20
CA THR A 21 -2.35 -8.65 -5.01
C THR A 21 -2.40 -8.22 -6.47
N HIS A 22 -3.59 -7.95 -7.01
CA HIS A 22 -3.77 -7.49 -8.39
C HIS A 22 -3.16 -6.11 -8.68
N ILE A 23 -2.97 -5.26 -7.66
CA ILE A 23 -2.32 -3.93 -7.80
C ILE A 23 -0.96 -3.83 -7.10
N LEU A 24 -0.72 -4.61 -6.03
CA LEU A 24 0.51 -4.57 -5.23
C LEU A 24 1.49 -5.73 -5.48
N GLY A 25 1.02 -6.81 -6.12
CA GLY A 25 1.84 -7.98 -6.45
C GLY A 25 2.90 -7.68 -7.50
N SER A 26 3.77 -8.65 -7.80
CA SER A 26 4.79 -8.53 -8.83
C SER A 26 4.16 -8.21 -10.19
N GLY A 27 4.38 -6.99 -10.70
CA GLY A 27 3.77 -6.50 -11.95
C GLY A 27 2.44 -5.76 -11.78
N GLY A 28 1.93 -5.62 -10.55
CA GLY A 28 0.78 -4.79 -10.24
C GLY A 28 1.06 -3.31 -10.54
N ILE A 29 0.01 -2.59 -10.94
CA ILE A 29 0.13 -1.20 -11.41
C ILE A 29 0.72 -0.27 -10.35
N LEU A 30 0.28 -0.39 -9.09
CA LEU A 30 0.73 0.49 -8.02
C LEU A 30 2.18 0.19 -7.62
N ARG A 31 2.58 -1.09 -7.63
CA ARG A 31 3.98 -1.48 -7.46
C ARG A 31 4.87 -0.87 -8.53
N ARG A 32 4.48 -0.94 -9.81
CA ARG A 32 5.24 -0.36 -10.93
C ARG A 32 5.40 1.16 -10.83
N ILE A 33 4.35 1.87 -10.40
CA ILE A 33 4.37 3.32 -10.18
C ILE A 33 5.36 3.69 -9.07
N ILE A 34 5.36 2.93 -7.98
CA ILE A 34 6.28 3.17 -6.86
C ILE A 34 7.72 2.85 -7.26
N GLU A 35 7.93 1.74 -7.98
CA GLU A 35 9.25 1.31 -8.47
C GLU A 35 9.81 2.25 -9.54
N SER A 36 8.97 2.94 -10.34
CA SER A 36 9.43 3.94 -11.30
C SER A 36 9.83 5.28 -10.66
N GLY A 37 9.35 5.57 -9.45
CA GLY A 37 9.56 6.84 -8.75
C GLY A 37 8.74 8.02 -9.31
N GLU A 38 8.04 7.82 -10.43
CA GLU A 38 7.15 8.80 -11.03
C GLU A 38 5.73 8.62 -10.48
N ILE A 39 5.42 9.32 -9.40
CA ILE A 39 4.14 9.19 -8.69
C ILE A 39 3.15 10.23 -9.24
N PRO A 40 2.12 9.81 -10.01
CA PRO A 40 1.08 10.72 -10.49
C PRO A 40 0.08 11.05 -9.37
N ASN A 41 -0.83 11.97 -9.65
CA ASN A 41 -1.99 12.20 -8.78
C ASN A 41 -2.85 10.93 -8.72
N MET A 42 -3.23 10.50 -7.52
CA MET A 42 -4.00 9.29 -7.28
C MET A 42 -5.16 9.54 -6.30
N VAL A 43 -6.26 8.82 -6.51
CA VAL A 43 -7.37 8.72 -5.56
C VAL A 43 -7.51 7.24 -5.20
N PHE A 44 -7.41 6.95 -3.90
CA PHE A 44 -7.67 5.60 -3.37
C PHE A 44 -9.13 5.48 -2.97
N TYR A 45 -9.83 4.49 -3.51
CA TYR A 45 -11.24 4.23 -3.23
C TYR A 45 -11.44 2.77 -2.84
N GLY A 46 -12.09 2.55 -1.70
CA GLY A 46 -12.39 1.23 -1.16
C GLY A 46 -13.20 1.33 0.13
N PRO A 47 -13.75 0.20 0.61
CA PRO A 47 -14.39 0.13 1.92
C PRO A 47 -13.38 0.42 3.04
N SER A 48 -13.87 0.73 4.24
CA SER A 48 -13.01 0.88 5.42
C SER A 48 -12.27 -0.43 5.75
N GLY A 49 -10.95 -0.36 5.89
CA GLY A 49 -10.09 -1.50 6.22
C GLY A 49 -8.66 -1.28 5.80
#